data_AF-A0A848ZQB4-F1
#
_entry.id   AF-A0A848ZQB4-F1
#
_cell.length_a   1.000
_cell.length_b   1.000
_cell.length_c   1.000
_cell.angle_alpha   90.00
_cell.angle_beta   90.00
_cell.angle_gamma   90.00
#
_symmetry.space_group_name_H-M   'P 1'
#
loop_
_entity.id
_entity.type
_entity.pdbx_description
1 polymer ?
#
loop_
_entity_poly.entity_id
_entity_poly.type
_entity_poly.pdbx_seq_one_letter_code
_entity_poly.pdbx_strand_id
1 'polypeptide(L)'
;KGYINEMGVHVPLVVHIPDDYRHLAPVEVGSTNDAFVSFVDFGATVLNLAGIKTPKGMDGEPFLGKGVVEKDLEQRNETFSYADRFDEKYDMVRAVRKGKFKYTRNYQPFNFDGLMNNYRYKQLGYQQWRDLYEANKLNPGQARFFEPKQPEELYDLEADPYETNNLANKEEYQNILKELRTNLNRRVSKMPDLSFYPEFYLINNAFDNPVAFGQKHKKDIKRYIEISNLMLLDFDKAKTKLAKGLHSSDPWERYWALINCSAFGMEAQEFAEQAAEMAIHDSELINKVRAAEFLGLIRFQNPVKVMTKALYNSKDGAEALLILNSIVLMKDCQHAYDFNIDKSQLHNKVLQEPEVLRRLEYLSGNDL
;
A
#
# COMPACT_ATOMS: atom_id res chain seq x y z
N LYS A 1 -7.76 -11.63 7.11
CA LYS A 1 -7.14 -10.34 7.52
C LYS A 1 -5.96 -10.07 6.59
N GLY A 2 -5.79 -8.83 6.11
CA GLY A 2 -4.79 -8.49 5.09
C GLY A 2 -5.17 -7.30 4.18
N TYR A 3 -6.16 -6.51 4.58
CA TYR A 3 -6.65 -5.34 3.86
C TYR A 3 -7.03 -4.27 4.88
N ILE A 4 -6.93 -3.00 4.49
CA ILE A 4 -7.22 -1.87 5.37
C ILE A 4 -8.65 -1.36 5.22
N ASN A 5 -9.54 -2.16 4.64
CA ASN A 5 -10.98 -1.95 4.69
C ASN A 5 -11.47 -2.00 6.15
N GLU A 6 -12.63 -1.44 6.43
CA GLU A 6 -13.14 -1.20 7.77
C GLU A 6 -13.37 -2.51 8.50
N MET A 7 -13.88 -3.52 7.80
CA MET A 7 -14.01 -4.88 8.30
C MET A 7 -12.66 -5.53 8.68
N GLY A 8 -11.55 -5.03 8.13
CA GLY A 8 -10.19 -5.47 8.43
C GLY A 8 -9.53 -4.76 9.61
N VAL A 9 -9.91 -3.51 9.90
CA VAL A 9 -9.23 -2.64 10.88
C VAL A 9 -10.08 -2.27 12.10
N HIS A 10 -11.42 -2.36 11.99
CA HIS A 10 -12.33 -2.13 13.11
C HIS A 10 -12.47 -3.41 13.94
N VAL A 11 -11.73 -3.47 15.04
CA VAL A 11 -11.69 -4.65 15.91
C VAL A 11 -12.51 -4.43 17.18
N PRO A 12 -13.21 -5.45 17.70
CA PRO A 12 -13.84 -5.36 19.01
C PRO A 12 -12.81 -5.11 20.11
N LEU A 13 -13.09 -4.13 20.97
CA LEU A 13 -12.28 -3.83 22.15
C LEU A 13 -13.17 -3.84 23.39
N VAL A 14 -12.81 -4.68 24.36
CA VAL A 14 -13.39 -4.69 25.70
C VAL A 14 -12.24 -4.56 26.69
N VAL A 15 -12.32 -3.59 27.59
CA VAL A 15 -11.33 -3.41 28.65
C VAL A 15 -11.97 -3.72 29.99
N HIS A 16 -11.44 -4.73 30.67
CA HIS A 16 -11.81 -5.02 32.04
C HIS A 16 -10.97 -4.16 33.00
N ILE A 17 -11.63 -3.40 33.86
CA ILE A 17 -11.00 -2.56 34.88
C ILE A 17 -11.34 -3.13 36.27
N PRO A 18 -10.37 -3.66 37.02
CA PRO A 18 -10.60 -4.16 38.37
C PRO A 18 -11.05 -3.05 39.33
N ASP A 19 -11.72 -3.43 40.41
CA ASP A 19 -12.32 -2.50 41.39
C ASP A 19 -11.32 -1.47 41.93
N ASP A 20 -10.12 -1.91 42.28
CA ASP A 20 -9.06 -1.05 42.82
C ASP A 20 -8.58 0.02 41.83
N TYR A 21 -8.79 -0.18 40.52
CA TYR A 21 -8.33 0.70 39.45
C TYR A 21 -9.45 1.50 38.78
N ARG A 22 -10.70 1.39 39.24
CA ARG A 22 -11.85 2.12 38.66
C ARG A 22 -11.64 3.64 38.63
N HIS A 23 -10.91 4.18 39.60
CA HIS A 23 -10.56 5.61 39.67
C HIS A 23 -9.63 6.10 38.53
N LEU A 24 -9.03 5.18 37.76
CA LEU A 24 -8.22 5.47 36.58
C LEU A 24 -9.00 5.34 35.26
N ALA A 25 -10.27 4.92 35.34
CA ALA A 25 -11.16 4.90 34.19
C ALA A 25 -11.69 6.32 33.93
N PRO A 26 -11.62 6.82 32.68
CA PRO A 26 -12.20 8.11 32.33
C PRO A 26 -13.72 8.05 32.16
N VAL A 27 -14.29 6.84 32.05
CA VAL A 27 -15.71 6.56 31.82
C VAL A 27 -16.23 5.57 32.87
N GLU A 28 -17.54 5.53 33.07
CA GLU A 28 -18.18 4.57 33.97
C GLU A 28 -17.93 3.12 33.52
N VAL A 29 -17.58 2.23 34.45
CA VAL A 29 -17.40 0.79 34.12
C VAL A 29 -18.73 0.17 33.74
N GLY A 30 -18.75 -0.51 32.59
CA GLY A 30 -19.97 -1.08 32.01
C GLY A 30 -20.64 -0.19 30.96
N SER A 31 -20.09 1.01 30.70
CA SER A 31 -20.52 1.87 29.60
C SER A 31 -19.84 1.50 28.27
N THR A 32 -20.29 2.15 27.20
CA THR A 32 -19.66 2.14 25.87
C THR A 32 -19.19 3.55 25.53
N ASN A 33 -18.11 3.66 24.75
CA ASN A 33 -17.60 4.93 24.27
C ASN A 33 -17.16 4.77 22.80
N ASP A 34 -17.52 5.74 21.95
CA ASP A 34 -17.25 5.72 20.50
C ASP A 34 -15.88 6.31 20.11
N ALA A 35 -15.04 6.65 21.10
CA ALA A 35 -13.68 7.14 20.89
C ALA A 35 -12.87 6.16 20.07
N PHE A 36 -12.23 6.67 19.02
CA PHE A 36 -11.34 5.87 18.21
C PHE A 36 -10.07 5.55 19.00
N VAL A 37 -9.79 4.26 19.13
CA VAL A 37 -8.58 3.72 19.76
C VAL A 37 -7.79 2.95 18.71
N SER A 38 -6.48 3.21 18.66
CA SER A 38 -5.53 2.52 17.78
C SER A 38 -4.60 1.61 18.58
N PHE A 39 -4.06 0.56 17.97
CA PHE A 39 -3.13 -0.36 18.66
C PHE A 39 -1.89 0.35 19.22
N VAL A 40 -1.42 1.42 18.58
CA VAL A 40 -0.30 2.24 19.06
C VAL A 40 -0.58 2.90 20.41
N ASP A 41 -1.86 3.13 20.76
CA ASP A 41 -2.27 3.79 21.99
C ASP A 41 -2.07 2.91 23.22
N PHE A 42 -2.01 1.58 23.07
CA PHE A 42 -1.89 0.66 24.20
C PHE A 42 -0.55 0.84 24.93
N GLY A 43 0.55 1.04 24.21
CA GLY A 43 1.85 1.28 24.83
C GLY A 43 1.85 2.54 25.70
N ALA A 44 1.31 3.64 25.17
CA ALA A 44 1.17 4.89 25.92
C ALA A 44 0.20 4.76 27.10
N THR A 45 -0.88 3.99 26.92
CA THR A 45 -1.89 3.73 27.96
C THR A 45 -1.30 2.96 29.14
N VAL A 46 -0.52 1.91 28.89
CA VAL A 46 0.12 1.12 29.96
C VAL A 46 1.10 1.97 30.77
N LEU A 47 1.91 2.80 30.10
CA LEU A 47 2.82 3.73 30.80
C LEU A 47 2.05 4.72 31.66
N ASN A 48 0.96 5.29 31.13
CA ASN A 48 0.15 6.26 31.86
C ASN A 48 -0.53 5.64 33.09
N LEU A 49 -1.04 4.41 32.97
CA LEU A 49 -1.60 3.65 34.10
C LEU A 49 -0.55 3.36 35.18
N ALA A 50 0.70 3.11 34.79
CA ALA A 50 1.82 2.92 35.71
C ALA A 50 2.35 4.24 36.33
N GLY A 51 1.78 5.39 35.97
CA GLY A 51 2.26 6.71 36.40
C GLY A 51 3.59 7.12 35.75
N ILE A 52 3.98 6.48 34.65
CA ILE A 52 5.21 6.76 33.90
C ILE A 52 4.89 7.72 32.77
N LYS A 53 5.72 8.76 32.60
CA LYS A 53 5.57 9.72 31.51
C LYS A 53 5.81 9.05 30.15
N THR A 54 4.87 9.19 29.23
CA THR A 54 5.00 8.72 27.85
C THR A 54 6.20 9.39 27.15
N PRO A 55 7.14 8.60 26.58
CA PRO A 55 8.24 9.13 25.77
C PRO A 55 7.75 9.94 24.56
N LYS A 56 8.48 11.00 24.20
CA LYS A 56 8.14 11.87 23.05
C LYS A 56 8.10 11.16 21.70
N GLY A 57 8.75 9.99 21.57
CA GLY A 57 8.83 9.23 20.33
C GLY A 57 7.77 8.14 20.17
N MET A 58 6.82 8.00 21.11
CA MET A 58 5.68 7.10 20.93
C MET A 58 4.57 7.82 20.17
N ASP A 59 4.02 7.16 19.16
CA ASP A 59 2.96 7.72 18.31
C ASP A 59 1.57 7.64 18.93
N GLY A 60 1.36 6.73 19.87
CA GLY A 60 0.07 6.51 20.52
C GLY A 60 -0.20 7.47 21.68
N GLU A 61 -1.48 7.64 21.99
CA GLU A 61 -1.93 8.49 23.08
C GLU A 61 -2.77 7.69 24.09
N PRO A 62 -2.55 7.87 25.40
CA PRO A 62 -3.26 7.09 26.40
C PRO A 62 -4.78 7.30 26.31
N PHE A 63 -5.54 6.22 26.45
CA PHE A 63 -7.01 6.27 26.56
C PHE A 63 -7.54 5.84 27.94
N LEU A 64 -6.64 5.50 28.87
CA LEU A 64 -6.92 5.26 30.29
C LEU A 64 -5.81 5.87 31.16
N GLY A 65 -6.08 6.01 32.45
CA GLY A 65 -5.13 6.47 33.44
C GLY A 65 -5.21 7.96 33.73
N LYS A 66 -4.28 8.43 34.55
CA LYS A 66 -4.28 9.80 35.08
C LYS A 66 -4.29 10.83 33.95
N GLY A 67 -5.19 11.82 34.07
CA GLY A 67 -5.28 12.94 33.13
C GLY A 67 -6.04 12.63 31.84
N VAL A 68 -6.47 11.40 31.61
CA VAL A 68 -7.44 11.09 30.56
C VAL A 68 -8.83 11.41 31.09
N VAL A 69 -9.62 12.17 30.33
CA VAL A 69 -11.00 12.54 30.67
C VAL A 69 -11.93 12.21 29.53
N GLU A 70 -13.17 11.83 29.86
CA GLU A 70 -14.20 11.42 28.89
C GLU A 70 -14.38 12.42 27.74
N LYS A 71 -14.47 13.72 28.07
CA LYS A 71 -14.65 14.79 27.08
C LYS A 71 -13.57 14.79 25.99
N ASP A 72 -12.32 14.48 26.33
CA ASP A 72 -11.22 14.45 25.36
C ASP A 72 -11.28 13.18 24.51
N LEU A 73 -11.73 12.07 25.09
CA LEU A 73 -11.96 10.81 24.37
C LEU A 73 -13.09 10.95 23.34
N GLU A 74 -14.19 11.60 23.69
CA GLU A 74 -15.33 11.83 22.77
C GLU A 74 -14.93 12.60 21.51
N GLN A 75 -13.82 13.36 21.54
CA GLN A 75 -13.30 14.07 20.37
C GLN A 75 -12.41 13.20 19.48
N ARG A 76 -11.98 12.01 19.94
CA ARG A 76 -11.18 11.08 19.14
C ARG A 76 -12.05 10.41 18.08
N ASN A 77 -12.05 10.99 16.91
CA ASN A 77 -12.86 10.51 15.79
C ASN A 77 -12.03 10.20 14.54
N GLU A 78 -10.71 10.03 14.66
CA GLU A 78 -9.83 9.87 13.51
C GLU A 78 -8.82 8.73 13.69
N THR A 79 -8.69 7.84 12.69
CA THR A 79 -7.64 6.80 12.66
C THR A 79 -6.72 6.97 11.46
N PHE A 80 -5.52 6.40 11.55
CA PHE A 80 -4.61 6.18 10.43
C PHE A 80 -4.42 4.68 10.25
N SER A 81 -4.46 4.20 9.02
CA SER A 81 -4.19 2.79 8.73
C SER A 81 -3.30 2.70 7.50
N TYR A 82 -2.43 1.69 7.47
CA TYR A 82 -1.52 1.48 6.37
C TYR A 82 -1.26 0.00 6.13
N ALA A 83 -0.91 -0.31 4.89
CA ALA A 83 -0.46 -1.61 4.43
C ALA A 83 0.64 -1.40 3.38
N ASP A 84 1.63 -2.28 3.36
CA ASP A 84 2.75 -2.21 2.43
C ASP A 84 3.01 -3.56 1.75
N ARG A 85 3.38 -4.58 2.53
CA ARG A 85 3.64 -5.94 2.03
C ARG A 85 2.89 -6.97 2.88
N PHE A 86 2.25 -7.92 2.21
CA PHE A 86 1.62 -9.10 2.80
C PHE A 86 2.23 -10.36 2.18
N ASP A 87 3.24 -10.90 2.85
CA ASP A 87 4.10 -11.97 2.34
C ASP A 87 4.68 -11.60 0.96
N GLU A 88 4.24 -12.27 -0.12
CA GLU A 88 4.76 -12.04 -1.46
C GLU A 88 4.13 -10.81 -2.15
N LYS A 89 2.97 -10.33 -1.68
CA LYS A 89 2.18 -9.27 -2.32
C LYS A 89 2.57 -7.90 -1.79
N TYR A 90 3.03 -7.03 -2.69
CA TYR A 90 3.22 -5.60 -2.43
C TYR A 90 1.95 -4.83 -2.79
N ASP A 91 1.49 -4.01 -1.86
CA ASP A 91 0.36 -3.11 -2.02
C ASP A 91 0.46 -1.95 -1.03
N MET A 92 1.09 -0.85 -1.47
CA MET A 92 1.23 0.36 -0.66
C MET A 92 -0.10 1.11 -0.62
N VAL A 93 -0.82 0.95 0.48
CA VAL A 93 -2.12 1.59 0.74
C VAL A 93 -2.06 2.35 2.05
N ARG A 94 -2.65 3.54 2.07
CA ARG A 94 -2.84 4.37 3.28
C ARG A 94 -4.29 4.77 3.39
N ALA A 95 -4.83 4.82 4.60
CA ALA A 95 -6.18 5.28 4.86
C ALA A 95 -6.26 6.22 6.06
N VAL A 96 -7.20 7.15 5.98
CA VAL A 96 -7.66 7.98 7.10
C VAL A 96 -9.16 7.83 7.21
N ARG A 97 -9.64 7.38 8.37
CA ARG A 97 -11.05 7.47 8.73
C ARG A 97 -11.24 8.67 9.64
N LYS A 98 -12.24 9.51 9.37
CA LYS A 98 -12.69 10.60 10.23
C LYS A 98 -14.21 10.55 10.39
N GLY A 99 -14.68 10.26 11.60
CA GLY A 99 -16.07 9.94 11.87
C GLY A 99 -16.55 8.79 10.98
N LYS A 100 -17.58 9.07 10.17
CA LYS A 100 -18.13 8.10 9.22
C LYS A 100 -17.42 8.02 7.88
N PHE A 101 -16.58 9.00 7.53
CA PHE A 101 -15.93 9.01 6.24
C PHE A 101 -14.56 8.35 6.30
N LYS A 102 -14.25 7.55 5.28
CA LYS A 102 -12.94 6.94 5.13
C LYS A 102 -12.39 7.18 3.75
N TYR A 103 -11.18 7.70 3.73
CA TYR A 103 -10.39 7.97 2.54
C TYR A 103 -9.26 6.95 2.45
N THR A 104 -9.11 6.33 1.28
CA THR A 104 -8.06 5.36 0.97
C THR A 104 -7.25 5.84 -0.22
N ARG A 105 -5.92 5.76 -0.13
CA ARG A 105 -4.97 6.09 -1.19
C ARG A 105 -4.23 4.82 -1.62
N ASN A 106 -4.39 4.44 -2.89
CA ASN A 106 -3.71 3.31 -3.52
C ASN A 106 -2.55 3.81 -4.38
N TYR A 107 -1.30 3.68 -3.90
CA TYR A 107 -0.14 4.23 -4.61
C TYR A 107 0.25 3.44 -5.87
N GLN A 108 -0.26 2.22 -6.01
CA GLN A 108 -0.09 1.36 -7.18
C GLN A 108 -1.47 0.80 -7.60
N PRO A 109 -2.37 1.64 -8.15
CA PRO A 109 -3.77 1.30 -8.36
C PRO A 109 -3.99 0.17 -9.38
N PHE A 110 -3.02 -0.07 -10.25
CA PHE A 110 -3.03 -1.20 -11.19
C PHE A 110 -2.83 -2.56 -10.49
N ASN A 111 -2.28 -2.60 -9.26
CA ASN A 111 -2.30 -3.79 -8.43
C ASN A 111 -3.70 -4.00 -7.86
N PHE A 112 -4.13 -5.26 -7.79
CA PHE A 112 -5.42 -5.64 -7.24
C PHE A 112 -5.27 -6.59 -6.05
N ASP A 113 -6.32 -6.68 -5.25
CA ASP A 113 -6.28 -7.38 -3.96
C ASP A 113 -6.07 -8.89 -4.11
N GLY A 114 -6.56 -9.46 -5.22
CA GLY A 114 -6.45 -10.86 -5.60
C GLY A 114 -5.10 -11.30 -6.20
N LEU A 115 -4.12 -10.41 -6.35
CA LEU A 115 -2.75 -10.81 -6.72
C LEU A 115 -2.23 -11.92 -5.80
N MET A 116 -1.47 -12.86 -6.37
CA MET A 116 -1.07 -14.06 -5.65
C MET A 116 -0.42 -13.74 -4.30
N ASN A 117 -0.95 -14.39 -3.26
CA ASN A 117 -0.41 -14.49 -1.91
C ASN A 117 -0.60 -15.95 -1.51
N ASN A 118 0.49 -16.63 -1.15
CA ASN A 118 0.50 -18.09 -1.03
C ASN A 118 -0.50 -18.61 0.00
N TYR A 119 -0.57 -17.97 1.17
CA TYR A 119 -1.46 -18.40 2.24
C TYR A 119 -2.94 -18.30 1.83
N ARG A 120 -3.33 -17.22 1.15
CA ARG A 120 -4.71 -17.05 0.67
C ARG A 120 -5.08 -18.07 -0.40
N TYR A 121 -4.15 -18.38 -1.31
CA TYR A 121 -4.40 -19.30 -2.43
C TYR A 121 -4.70 -20.73 -1.98
N LYS A 122 -4.28 -21.10 -0.76
CA LYS A 122 -4.58 -22.40 -0.13
C LYS A 122 -5.94 -22.47 0.58
N GLN A 123 -6.66 -21.36 0.70
CA GLN A 123 -7.95 -21.33 1.38
C GLN A 123 -9.06 -21.77 0.43
N LEU A 124 -9.80 -22.83 0.78
CA LEU A 124 -10.88 -23.38 -0.06
C LEU A 124 -11.92 -22.32 -0.49
N GLY A 125 -12.30 -21.43 0.44
CA GLY A 125 -13.24 -20.34 0.12
C GLY A 125 -12.68 -19.34 -0.89
N TYR A 126 -11.37 -19.10 -0.88
CA TYR A 126 -10.72 -18.24 -1.86
C TYR A 126 -10.58 -18.94 -3.21
N GLN A 127 -10.20 -20.23 -3.24
CA GLN A 127 -10.12 -21.01 -4.48
C GLN A 127 -11.46 -20.99 -5.21
N GLN A 128 -12.56 -21.28 -4.50
CA GLN A 128 -13.91 -21.18 -5.07
C GLN A 128 -14.24 -19.77 -5.58
N TRP A 129 -13.89 -18.73 -4.82
CA TRP A 129 -14.14 -17.35 -5.23
C TRP A 129 -13.39 -16.97 -6.51
N ARG A 130 -12.13 -17.41 -6.64
CA ARG A 130 -11.29 -17.25 -7.84
C ARG A 130 -11.85 -18.03 -9.03
N ASP A 131 -12.24 -19.29 -8.85
CA ASP A 131 -12.85 -20.10 -9.92
C ASP A 131 -14.14 -19.46 -10.45
N LEU A 132 -14.95 -18.88 -9.55
CA LEU A 132 -16.15 -18.14 -9.94
C LEU A 132 -15.84 -16.84 -10.67
N TYR A 133 -14.74 -16.15 -10.31
CA TYR A 133 -14.27 -14.98 -11.03
C TYR A 133 -13.83 -15.34 -12.46
N GLU A 134 -12.98 -16.34 -12.61
CA GLU A 134 -12.50 -16.83 -13.92
C GLU A 134 -13.64 -17.35 -14.80
N ALA A 135 -14.67 -17.95 -14.19
CA ALA A 135 -15.88 -18.39 -14.88
C ALA A 135 -16.89 -17.26 -15.17
N ASN A 136 -16.59 -16.00 -14.84
CA ASN A 136 -17.47 -14.83 -14.98
C ASN A 136 -18.84 -15.01 -14.28
N LYS A 137 -18.85 -15.64 -13.09
CA LYS A 137 -20.06 -15.93 -12.29
C LYS A 137 -20.26 -15.00 -11.10
N LEU A 138 -19.39 -14.03 -10.91
CA LEU A 138 -19.46 -13.07 -9.81
C LEU A 138 -20.25 -11.82 -10.21
N ASN A 139 -20.92 -11.21 -9.24
CA ASN A 139 -21.45 -9.86 -9.42
C ASN A 139 -20.31 -8.80 -9.30
N PRO A 140 -20.54 -7.54 -9.72
CA PRO A 140 -19.48 -6.52 -9.71
C PRO A 140 -18.81 -6.29 -8.34
N GLY A 141 -19.58 -6.32 -7.24
CA GLY A 141 -19.02 -6.15 -5.90
C GLY A 141 -18.10 -7.31 -5.48
N GLN A 142 -18.43 -8.53 -5.89
CA GLN A 142 -17.60 -9.72 -5.66
C GLN A 142 -16.38 -9.78 -6.61
N ALA A 143 -16.51 -9.28 -7.84
CA ALA A 143 -15.45 -9.29 -8.84
C ALA A 143 -14.35 -8.26 -8.54
N ARG A 144 -14.71 -7.12 -7.94
CA ARG A 144 -13.80 -5.99 -7.64
C ARG A 144 -12.48 -6.37 -6.96
N PHE A 145 -12.48 -7.42 -6.15
CA PHE A 145 -11.28 -7.92 -5.48
C PHE A 145 -10.16 -8.35 -6.45
N PHE A 146 -10.54 -8.79 -7.64
CA PHE A 146 -9.64 -9.26 -8.69
C PHE A 146 -9.38 -8.20 -9.77
N GLU A 147 -9.86 -6.97 -9.56
CA GLU A 147 -9.80 -5.88 -10.52
C GLU A 147 -8.90 -4.74 -10.02
N PRO A 148 -8.25 -3.99 -10.94
CA PRO A 148 -7.52 -2.79 -10.57
C PRO A 148 -8.34 -1.81 -9.75
N LYS A 149 -7.67 -1.13 -8.83
CA LYS A 149 -8.24 -0.13 -7.92
C LYS A 149 -8.21 1.26 -8.54
N GLN A 150 -8.91 2.20 -7.92
CA GLN A 150 -8.73 3.62 -8.21
C GLN A 150 -7.56 4.19 -7.40
N PRO A 151 -6.83 5.21 -7.90
CA PRO A 151 -5.76 5.88 -7.15
C PRO A 151 -6.21 6.37 -5.76
N GLU A 152 -7.47 6.77 -5.66
CA GLU A 152 -8.10 7.17 -4.41
C GLU A 152 -9.55 6.70 -4.32
N GLU A 153 -10.00 6.49 -3.09
CA GLU A 153 -11.33 6.01 -2.78
C GLU A 153 -11.88 6.73 -1.56
N LEU A 154 -13.19 6.97 -1.53
CA LEU A 154 -13.91 7.59 -0.41
C LEU A 154 -15.18 6.81 -0.13
N TYR A 155 -15.45 6.52 1.14
CA TYR A 155 -16.63 5.79 1.59
C TYR A 155 -17.32 6.52 2.74
N ASP A 156 -18.66 6.44 2.77
CA ASP A 156 -19.48 6.76 3.94
C ASP A 156 -19.82 5.43 4.64
N LEU A 157 -19.15 5.15 5.75
CA LEU A 157 -19.24 3.87 6.46
C LEU A 157 -20.58 3.67 7.19
N GLU A 158 -21.36 4.72 7.41
CA GLU A 158 -22.72 4.58 7.95
C GLU A 158 -23.68 4.06 6.88
N ALA A 159 -23.55 4.56 5.65
CA ALA A 159 -24.40 4.17 4.52
C ALA A 159 -23.90 2.89 3.82
N ASP A 160 -22.60 2.65 3.82
CA ASP A 160 -21.92 1.54 3.15
C ASP A 160 -20.79 0.96 4.04
N PRO A 161 -21.16 0.16 5.06
CA PRO A 161 -20.18 -0.42 5.99
C PRO A 161 -19.23 -1.44 5.34
N TYR A 162 -19.51 -1.84 4.10
CA TYR A 162 -18.70 -2.80 3.34
C TYR A 162 -17.78 -2.14 2.30
N GLU A 163 -17.80 -0.80 2.19
CA GLU A 163 -16.94 -0.02 1.28
C GLU A 163 -17.06 -0.46 -0.19
N THR A 164 -18.27 -0.77 -0.61
CA THR A 164 -18.59 -1.26 -1.96
C THR A 164 -18.82 -0.12 -2.97
N ASN A 165 -19.13 1.10 -2.51
CA ASN A 165 -19.52 2.24 -3.33
C ASN A 165 -18.52 3.40 -3.18
N ASN A 166 -17.54 3.48 -4.07
CA ASN A 166 -16.55 4.56 -4.06
C ASN A 166 -17.19 5.91 -4.45
N LEU A 167 -17.10 6.88 -3.54
CA LEU A 167 -17.67 8.24 -3.66
C LEU A 167 -16.65 9.26 -4.22
N ALA A 168 -15.40 8.88 -4.47
CA ALA A 168 -14.32 9.82 -4.81
C ALA A 168 -14.58 10.65 -6.07
N ASN A 169 -15.36 10.15 -7.03
CA ASN A 169 -15.68 10.86 -8.27
C ASN A 169 -17.01 11.64 -8.22
N LYS A 170 -17.71 11.61 -7.08
CA LYS A 170 -18.98 12.32 -6.93
C LYS A 170 -18.75 13.77 -6.54
N GLU A 171 -19.43 14.69 -7.21
CA GLU A 171 -19.26 16.15 -7.02
C GLU A 171 -19.58 16.58 -5.58
N GLU A 172 -20.67 16.05 -5.02
CA GLU A 172 -21.16 16.37 -3.67
C GLU A 172 -20.15 16.02 -2.55
N TYR A 173 -19.24 15.06 -2.79
CA TYR A 173 -18.24 14.61 -1.80
C TYR A 173 -16.85 15.22 -2.01
N GLN A 174 -16.64 16.07 -3.01
CA GLN A 174 -15.31 16.61 -3.36
C GLN A 174 -14.65 17.40 -2.22
N ASN A 175 -15.44 18.10 -1.39
CA ASN A 175 -14.89 18.84 -0.26
C ASN A 175 -14.33 17.89 0.80
N ILE A 176 -15.06 16.82 1.13
CA ILE A 176 -14.65 15.80 2.10
C ILE A 176 -13.44 15.03 1.59
N LEU A 177 -13.46 14.65 0.30
CA LEU A 177 -12.33 14.00 -0.37
C LEU A 177 -11.05 14.82 -0.24
N LYS A 178 -11.11 16.12 -0.58
CA LYS A 178 -9.95 17.03 -0.52
C LYS A 178 -9.46 17.25 0.91
N GLU A 179 -10.37 17.35 1.88
CA GLU A 179 -10.00 17.45 3.30
C GLU A 179 -9.21 16.21 3.75
N LEU A 180 -9.76 15.01 3.53
CA LEU A 180 -9.14 13.77 3.97
C LEU A 180 -7.86 13.43 3.20
N ARG A 181 -7.82 13.73 1.89
CA ARG A 181 -6.59 13.65 1.07
C ARG A 181 -5.51 14.55 1.63
N THR A 182 -5.83 15.79 1.98
CA THR A 182 -4.89 16.75 2.58
C THR A 182 -4.41 16.24 3.93
N ASN A 183 -5.31 15.67 4.74
CA ASN A 183 -4.95 15.11 6.03
C ASN A 183 -3.98 13.92 5.89
N LEU A 184 -4.27 12.97 5.00
CA LEU A 184 -3.40 11.82 4.74
C LEU A 184 -2.03 12.27 4.25
N ASN A 185 -1.98 13.15 3.24
CA ASN A 185 -0.74 13.70 2.70
C ASN A 185 0.10 14.40 3.77
N ARG A 186 -0.56 15.15 4.68
CA ARG A 186 0.10 15.79 5.81
C ARG A 186 0.71 14.76 6.77
N ARG A 187 0.02 13.65 7.05
CA ARG A 187 0.54 12.57 7.93
C ARG A 187 1.78 11.92 7.34
N VAL A 188 1.70 11.41 6.10
CA VAL A 188 2.84 10.74 5.42
C VAL A 188 4.02 11.68 5.12
N SER A 189 3.79 13.00 5.06
CA SER A 189 4.87 13.98 4.93
C SER A 189 5.50 14.36 6.28
N LYS A 190 4.70 14.42 7.35
CA LYS A 190 5.19 14.80 8.69
C LYS A 190 5.94 13.66 9.35
N MET A 191 5.37 12.46 9.29
CA MET A 191 6.00 11.18 9.59
C MET A 191 6.62 10.72 8.27
N PRO A 192 7.90 11.02 7.97
CA PRO A 192 8.51 10.73 6.68
C PRO A 192 8.39 9.24 6.38
N ASP A 193 7.37 8.88 5.61
CA ASP A 193 7.00 7.48 5.37
C ASP A 193 8.09 6.85 4.51
N LEU A 194 8.84 5.93 5.10
CA LEU A 194 10.00 5.33 4.46
C LEU A 194 9.61 4.50 3.23
N SER A 195 8.36 4.03 3.18
CA SER A 195 7.83 3.18 2.10
C SER A 195 7.79 3.87 0.74
N PHE A 196 8.08 5.18 0.68
CA PHE A 196 8.35 5.88 -0.58
C PHE A 196 9.72 5.54 -1.21
N TYR A 197 10.58 4.82 -0.49
CA TYR A 197 11.72 4.11 -1.06
C TYR A 197 11.37 2.63 -1.29
N PRO A 198 11.92 1.98 -2.33
CA PRO A 198 11.82 0.54 -2.47
C PRO A 198 12.35 -0.22 -1.24
N GLU A 199 11.68 -1.29 -0.82
CA GLU A 199 12.01 -2.04 0.41
C GLU A 199 13.47 -2.52 0.43
N PHE A 200 13.98 -3.07 -0.67
CA PHE A 200 15.37 -3.52 -0.78
C PHE A 200 16.37 -2.38 -0.53
N TYR A 201 16.03 -1.15 -0.94
CA TYR A 201 16.87 0.01 -0.68
C TYR A 201 16.85 0.38 0.80
N LEU A 202 15.69 0.32 1.47
CA LEU A 202 15.58 0.57 2.91
C LEU A 202 16.36 -0.46 3.72
N ILE A 203 16.23 -1.76 3.41
CA ILE A 203 16.96 -2.84 4.09
C ILE A 203 18.46 -2.55 4.06
N ASN A 204 18.97 -2.13 2.90
CA ASN A 204 20.40 -1.91 2.71
C ASN A 204 20.92 -0.55 3.23
N ASN A 205 20.06 0.44 3.48
CA ASN A 205 20.50 1.81 3.77
C ASN A 205 19.89 2.44 5.05
N ALA A 206 18.81 1.89 5.59
CA ALA A 206 18.03 2.53 6.64
C ALA A 206 17.85 1.69 7.91
N PHE A 207 17.97 0.36 7.85
CA PHE A 207 17.57 -0.52 8.96
C PHE A 207 18.42 -0.37 10.23
N ASP A 208 19.65 0.13 10.13
CA ASP A 208 20.47 0.45 11.30
C ASP A 208 19.83 1.55 12.18
N ASN A 209 19.21 2.55 11.55
CA ASN A 209 18.48 3.62 12.24
C ASN A 209 17.42 4.25 11.32
N PRO A 210 16.24 3.62 11.18
CA PRO A 210 15.23 4.05 10.21
C PRO A 210 14.66 5.43 10.55
N VAL A 211 14.58 5.77 11.83
CA VAL A 211 14.12 7.09 12.28
C VAL A 211 15.08 8.19 11.80
N ALA A 212 16.39 8.03 12.04
CA ALA A 212 17.37 9.01 11.61
C ALA A 212 17.44 9.11 10.08
N PHE A 213 17.35 7.98 9.38
CA PHE A 213 17.27 7.95 7.92
C PHE A 213 16.06 8.75 7.41
N GLY A 214 14.87 8.50 7.95
CA GLY A 214 13.65 9.22 7.57
C GLY A 214 13.73 10.72 7.82
N GLN A 215 14.31 11.14 8.96
CA GLN A 215 14.50 12.57 9.23
C GLN A 215 15.47 13.22 8.25
N LYS A 216 16.58 12.54 7.91
CA LYS A 216 17.56 13.01 6.91
C LYS A 216 16.94 13.15 5.52
N HIS A 217 16.10 12.20 5.12
CA HIS A 217 15.52 12.08 3.78
C HIS A 217 14.12 12.69 3.64
N LYS A 218 13.66 13.47 4.63
CA LYS A 218 12.32 14.08 4.63
C LYS A 218 12.01 14.92 3.39
N LYS A 219 13.02 15.63 2.85
CA LYS A 219 12.85 16.41 1.61
C LYS A 219 12.70 15.53 0.38
N ASP A 220 13.37 14.38 0.36
CA ASP A 220 13.33 13.43 -0.75
C ASP A 220 11.98 12.72 -0.77
N ILE A 221 11.56 12.20 0.38
CA ILE A 221 10.24 11.58 0.59
C ILE A 221 9.11 12.55 0.21
N LYS A 222 9.23 13.84 0.55
CA LYS A 222 8.25 14.84 0.13
C LYS A 222 8.15 14.97 -1.40
N ARG A 223 9.29 14.95 -2.13
CA ARG A 223 9.28 14.97 -3.60
C ARG A 223 8.66 13.70 -4.17
N TYR A 224 8.96 12.53 -3.58
CA TYR A 224 8.37 11.26 -3.99
C TYR A 224 6.85 11.24 -3.78
N ILE A 225 6.37 11.76 -2.65
CA ILE A 225 4.93 11.97 -2.40
C ILE A 225 4.32 12.86 -3.49
N GLU A 226 4.95 14.00 -3.81
CA GLU A 226 4.47 14.93 -4.83
C GLU A 226 4.38 14.28 -6.22
N ILE A 227 5.38 13.49 -6.62
CA ILE A 227 5.37 12.74 -7.89
C ILE A 227 4.31 11.64 -7.84
N SER A 228 4.24 10.86 -6.75
CA SER A 228 3.26 9.79 -6.59
C SER A 228 1.81 10.29 -6.67
N ASN A 229 1.56 11.54 -6.29
CA ASN A 229 0.23 12.15 -6.31
C ASN A 229 -0.15 12.74 -7.67
N LEU A 230 0.70 12.66 -8.70
CA LEU A 230 0.35 13.12 -10.04
C LEU A 230 -0.85 12.34 -10.62
N MET A 231 -0.99 11.05 -10.32
CA MET A 231 -2.14 10.20 -10.69
C MET A 231 -3.47 10.61 -10.06
N LEU A 232 -3.49 11.60 -9.16
CA LEU A 232 -4.72 12.19 -8.61
C LEU A 232 -5.21 13.41 -9.42
N LEU A 233 -4.51 13.73 -10.51
CA LEU A 233 -4.84 14.82 -11.43
C LEU A 233 -5.25 14.23 -12.78
N ASP A 234 -6.00 15.01 -13.56
CA ASP A 234 -6.17 14.72 -14.99
C ASP A 234 -4.80 14.66 -15.67
N PHE A 235 -4.65 13.74 -16.64
CA PHE A 235 -3.36 13.49 -17.29
C PHE A 235 -2.73 14.77 -17.87
N ASP A 236 -3.50 15.62 -18.55
CA ASP A 236 -3.02 16.88 -19.12
C ASP A 236 -2.37 17.82 -18.08
N LYS A 237 -2.86 17.79 -16.83
CA LYS A 237 -2.30 18.60 -15.72
C LYS A 237 -1.06 17.95 -15.12
N ALA A 238 -0.96 16.62 -15.17
CA ALA A 238 0.15 15.84 -14.63
C ALA A 238 1.35 15.76 -15.60
N LYS A 239 1.07 15.68 -16.91
CA LYS A 239 2.01 15.39 -18.01
C LYS A 239 3.35 16.10 -17.89
N THR A 240 3.36 17.43 -17.74
CA THR A 240 4.61 18.21 -17.68
C THR A 240 5.47 17.86 -16.47
N LYS A 241 4.85 17.58 -15.30
CA LYS A 241 5.59 17.18 -14.10
C LYS A 241 6.03 15.72 -14.19
N LEU A 242 5.20 14.87 -14.79
CA LEU A 242 5.50 13.47 -15.03
C LEU A 242 6.73 13.32 -15.94
N ALA A 243 6.76 14.08 -17.04
CA ALA A 243 7.91 14.13 -17.94
C ALA A 243 9.21 14.52 -17.20
N LYS A 244 9.15 15.50 -16.28
CA LYS A 244 10.31 15.88 -15.46
C LYS A 244 10.77 14.74 -14.55
N GLY A 245 9.83 14.04 -13.91
CA GLY A 245 10.13 12.88 -13.07
C GLY A 245 10.84 11.76 -13.82
N LEU A 246 10.39 11.45 -15.04
CA LEU A 246 11.02 10.43 -15.90
C LEU A 246 12.47 10.80 -16.32
N HIS A 247 12.80 12.09 -16.41
CA HIS A 247 14.14 12.58 -16.73
C HIS A 247 15.01 12.87 -15.49
N SER A 248 14.53 12.57 -14.29
CA SER A 248 15.23 12.91 -13.05
C SER A 248 16.53 12.13 -12.90
N SER A 249 17.57 12.77 -12.36
CA SER A 249 18.79 12.08 -11.96
C SER A 249 18.58 11.23 -10.70
N ASP A 250 17.58 11.54 -9.88
CA ASP A 250 17.20 10.73 -8.71
C ASP A 250 16.44 9.48 -9.19
N PRO A 251 16.96 8.26 -8.92
CA PRO A 251 16.33 7.02 -9.37
C PRO A 251 14.92 6.81 -8.79
N TRP A 252 14.61 7.36 -7.62
CA TRP A 252 13.32 7.14 -6.97
C TRP A 252 12.27 8.15 -7.42
N GLU A 253 12.67 9.30 -7.96
CA GLU A 253 11.77 10.15 -8.73
C GLU A 253 11.34 9.45 -10.03
N ARG A 254 12.29 8.79 -10.73
CA ARG A 254 11.98 7.98 -11.92
C ARG A 254 11.08 6.79 -11.57
N TYR A 255 11.34 6.10 -10.46
CA TYR A 255 10.51 5.00 -9.95
C TYR A 255 9.04 5.42 -9.81
N TRP A 256 8.78 6.51 -9.10
CA TRP A 256 7.41 7.01 -8.90
C TRP A 256 6.79 7.58 -10.18
N ALA A 257 7.59 8.18 -11.07
CA ALA A 257 7.11 8.63 -12.36
C ALA A 257 6.63 7.45 -13.23
N LEU A 258 7.38 6.35 -13.29
CA LEU A 258 6.98 5.15 -14.03
C LEU A 258 5.70 4.51 -13.46
N ILE A 259 5.56 4.49 -12.14
CA ILE A 259 4.32 4.02 -11.48
C ILE A 259 3.13 4.91 -11.87
N ASN A 260 3.31 6.23 -11.99
CA ASN A 260 2.26 7.12 -12.48
C ASN A 260 1.89 6.82 -13.94
N CYS A 261 2.86 6.52 -14.81
CA CYS A 261 2.57 6.10 -16.18
C CYS A 261 1.68 4.84 -16.19
N SER A 262 2.00 3.83 -15.38
CA SER A 262 1.17 2.63 -15.21
C SER A 262 -0.23 2.95 -14.68
N ALA A 263 -0.37 3.92 -13.77
CA ALA A 263 -1.67 4.34 -13.23
C ALA A 263 -2.53 5.09 -14.26
N PHE A 264 -1.93 5.94 -15.09
CA PHE A 264 -2.60 6.62 -16.21
C PHE A 264 -2.89 5.68 -17.39
N GLY A 265 -2.14 4.59 -17.53
CA GLY A 265 -2.32 3.61 -18.59
C GLY A 265 -2.22 4.26 -19.98
N MET A 266 -3.24 4.03 -20.82
CA MET A 266 -3.25 4.50 -22.21
C MET A 266 -3.14 6.02 -22.35
N GLU A 267 -3.59 6.82 -21.37
CA GLU A 267 -3.43 8.28 -21.40
C GLU A 267 -1.95 8.69 -21.44
N ALA A 268 -1.08 7.92 -20.77
CA ALA A 268 0.36 8.15 -20.73
C ALA A 268 1.13 7.56 -21.93
N GLN A 269 0.46 7.05 -22.98
CA GLN A 269 1.09 6.36 -24.12
C GLN A 269 2.20 7.20 -24.80
N GLU A 270 2.13 8.53 -24.77
CA GLU A 270 3.17 9.38 -25.34
C GLU A 270 4.56 9.23 -24.66
N PHE A 271 4.60 8.69 -23.44
CA PHE A 271 5.83 8.36 -22.74
C PHE A 271 6.36 6.95 -23.05
N ALA A 272 5.70 6.19 -23.94
CA ALA A 272 6.07 4.80 -24.21
C ALA A 272 7.48 4.66 -24.78
N GLU A 273 7.88 5.48 -25.76
CA GLU A 273 9.24 5.43 -26.31
C GLU A 273 10.30 5.74 -25.25
N GLN A 274 10.06 6.75 -24.41
CA GLN A 274 10.94 7.07 -23.29
C GLN A 274 11.03 5.91 -22.30
N ALA A 275 9.90 5.28 -21.96
CA ALA A 275 9.89 4.13 -21.08
C ALA A 275 10.61 2.91 -21.70
N ALA A 276 10.53 2.71 -23.02
CA ALA A 276 11.27 1.64 -23.71
C ALA A 276 12.78 1.83 -23.58
N GLU A 277 13.28 3.07 -23.74
CA GLU A 277 14.69 3.41 -23.48
C GLU A 277 15.07 3.15 -22.02
N MET A 278 14.24 3.57 -21.06
CA MET A 278 14.48 3.33 -19.63
C MET A 278 14.50 1.84 -19.28
N ALA A 279 13.62 1.03 -19.88
CA ALA A 279 13.56 -0.42 -19.71
C ALA A 279 14.88 -1.12 -20.09
N ILE A 280 15.68 -0.49 -20.96
CA ILE A 280 17.00 -0.99 -21.36
C ILE A 280 18.10 -0.36 -20.49
N HIS A 281 18.04 0.96 -20.29
CA HIS A 281 19.19 1.78 -19.89
C HIS A 281 19.16 2.32 -18.46
N ASP A 282 18.06 2.23 -17.70
CA ASP A 282 18.03 2.76 -16.33
C ASP A 282 19.13 2.12 -15.45
N SER A 283 19.61 2.83 -14.44
CA SER A 283 20.62 2.30 -13.51
C SER A 283 20.04 1.24 -12.59
N GLU A 284 18.77 1.39 -12.20
CA GLU A 284 18.12 0.50 -11.25
C GLU A 284 17.34 -0.60 -11.96
N LEU A 285 17.56 -1.87 -11.58
CA LEU A 285 16.83 -3.00 -12.16
C LEU A 285 15.32 -2.85 -11.96
N ILE A 286 14.89 -2.37 -10.79
CA ILE A 286 13.47 -2.14 -10.51
C ILE A 286 12.86 -1.07 -11.41
N ASN A 287 13.60 -0.02 -11.79
CA ASN A 287 13.09 1.01 -12.71
C ASN A 287 12.93 0.44 -14.13
N LYS A 288 13.83 -0.44 -14.56
CA LYS A 288 13.64 -1.17 -15.83
C LYS A 288 12.36 -1.98 -15.83
N VAL A 289 12.06 -2.63 -14.70
CA VAL A 289 10.84 -3.42 -14.50
C VAL A 289 9.61 -2.54 -14.47
N ARG A 290 9.62 -1.40 -13.78
CA ARG A 290 8.50 -0.43 -13.78
C ARG A 290 8.23 0.15 -15.16
N ALA A 291 9.26 0.40 -15.94
CA ALA A 291 9.12 0.82 -17.33
C ALA A 291 8.49 -0.28 -18.19
N ALA A 292 8.99 -1.52 -18.09
CA ALA A 292 8.39 -2.66 -18.78
C ALA A 292 6.94 -2.92 -18.34
N GLU A 293 6.62 -2.74 -17.05
CA GLU A 293 5.27 -2.89 -16.49
C GLU A 293 4.30 -1.91 -17.15
N PHE A 294 4.66 -0.63 -17.22
CA PHE A 294 3.88 0.37 -17.94
C PHE A 294 3.64 -0.05 -19.40
N LEU A 295 4.71 -0.38 -20.13
CA LEU A 295 4.62 -0.77 -21.55
C LEU A 295 3.78 -2.03 -21.78
N GLY A 296 3.85 -3.00 -20.87
CA GLY A 296 3.04 -4.21 -20.89
C GLY A 296 1.56 -3.91 -20.65
N LEU A 297 1.24 -3.08 -19.66
CA LEU A 297 -0.14 -2.69 -19.35
C LEU A 297 -0.84 -2.01 -20.54
N ILE A 298 -0.12 -1.16 -21.27
CA ILE A 298 -0.64 -0.48 -22.47
C ILE A 298 -0.44 -1.26 -23.78
N ARG A 299 0.11 -2.48 -23.70
CA ARG A 299 0.42 -3.35 -24.85
C ARG A 299 1.35 -2.74 -25.90
N PHE A 300 2.19 -1.79 -25.51
CA PHE A 300 3.17 -1.18 -26.40
C PHE A 300 4.36 -2.12 -26.65
N GLN A 301 4.82 -2.82 -25.60
CA GLN A 301 5.92 -3.77 -25.69
C GLN A 301 5.67 -4.96 -24.76
N ASN A 302 6.08 -6.16 -25.18
CA ASN A 302 6.04 -7.34 -24.33
C ASN A 302 7.08 -7.22 -23.19
N PRO A 303 6.67 -7.24 -21.91
CA PRO A 303 7.56 -7.00 -20.78
C PRO A 303 8.45 -8.20 -20.40
N VAL A 304 8.12 -9.40 -20.89
CA VAL A 304 8.66 -10.68 -20.39
C VAL A 304 10.18 -10.70 -20.39
N LYS A 305 10.81 -10.32 -21.51
CA LYS A 305 12.27 -10.35 -21.66
C LYS A 305 12.97 -9.40 -20.69
N VAL A 306 12.44 -8.18 -20.51
CA VAL A 306 13.04 -7.16 -19.64
C VAL A 306 12.91 -7.59 -18.18
N MET A 307 11.72 -7.96 -17.75
CA MET A 307 11.46 -8.35 -16.37
C MET A 307 12.22 -9.63 -15.97
N THR A 308 12.25 -10.64 -16.85
CA THR A 308 13.00 -11.89 -16.60
C THR A 308 14.49 -11.62 -16.51
N LYS A 309 15.06 -10.78 -17.39
CA LYS A 309 16.47 -10.40 -17.33
C LYS A 309 16.79 -9.60 -16.06
N ALA A 310 15.91 -8.69 -15.64
CA ALA A 310 16.08 -7.95 -14.40
C ALA A 310 16.08 -8.89 -13.19
N LEU A 311 15.17 -9.87 -13.16
CA LEU A 311 15.11 -10.90 -12.12
C LEU A 311 16.41 -11.72 -12.04
N TYR A 312 16.93 -12.20 -13.17
CA TYR A 312 18.21 -12.95 -13.21
C TYR A 312 19.42 -12.11 -12.78
N ASN A 313 19.38 -10.80 -12.99
CA ASN A 313 20.46 -9.90 -12.59
C ASN A 313 20.39 -9.48 -11.11
N SER A 314 19.24 -9.65 -10.46
CA SER A 314 19.08 -9.28 -9.06
C SER A 314 19.91 -10.20 -8.15
N LYS A 315 20.52 -9.59 -7.13
CA LYS A 315 21.35 -10.29 -6.12
C LYS A 315 20.79 -10.16 -4.71
N ASP A 316 19.62 -9.56 -4.58
CA ASP A 316 18.94 -9.20 -3.34
C ASP A 316 17.55 -9.85 -3.33
N GLY A 317 17.20 -10.54 -2.24
CA GLY A 317 15.92 -11.25 -2.14
C GLY A 317 14.72 -10.32 -2.17
N ALA A 318 14.80 -9.15 -1.52
CA ALA A 318 13.72 -8.17 -1.49
C ALA A 318 13.56 -7.45 -2.84
N GLU A 319 14.66 -7.15 -3.54
CA GLU A 319 14.58 -6.60 -4.90
C GLU A 319 13.94 -7.63 -5.86
N ALA A 320 14.40 -8.88 -5.81
CA ALA A 320 13.84 -9.96 -6.63
C ALA A 320 12.36 -10.19 -6.34
N LEU A 321 11.94 -10.13 -5.07
CA LEU A 321 10.54 -10.28 -4.69
C LEU A 321 9.68 -9.11 -5.21
N LEU A 322 10.18 -7.88 -5.16
CA LEU A 322 9.50 -6.72 -5.72
C LEU A 322 9.38 -6.81 -7.25
N ILE A 323 10.40 -7.32 -7.93
CA ILE A 323 10.36 -7.63 -9.38
C ILE A 323 9.30 -8.71 -9.66
N LEU A 324 9.26 -9.77 -8.85
CA LEU A 324 8.29 -10.86 -8.99
C LEU A 324 6.85 -10.40 -8.77
N ASN A 325 6.61 -9.37 -7.94
CA ASN A 325 5.29 -8.77 -7.81
C ASN A 325 4.79 -8.18 -9.15
N SER A 326 5.66 -7.49 -9.90
CA SER A 326 5.35 -6.99 -11.25
C SER A 326 5.18 -8.11 -12.27
N ILE A 327 6.01 -9.16 -12.20
CA ILE A 327 5.87 -10.34 -13.07
C ILE A 327 4.51 -11.02 -12.84
N VAL A 328 4.12 -11.24 -11.59
CA VAL A 328 2.82 -11.83 -11.26
C VAL A 328 1.68 -10.92 -11.69
N LEU A 329 1.79 -9.59 -11.52
CA LEU A 329 0.81 -8.67 -12.08
C LEU A 329 0.65 -8.85 -13.59
N MET A 330 1.76 -8.95 -14.35
CA MET A 330 1.69 -9.15 -15.80
C MET A 330 1.11 -10.51 -16.20
N LYS A 331 1.31 -11.55 -15.37
CA LYS A 331 0.71 -12.88 -15.57
C LYS A 331 -0.79 -12.89 -15.27
N ASP A 332 -1.21 -12.21 -14.20
CA ASP A 332 -2.56 -12.32 -13.66
C ASP A 332 -3.50 -11.21 -14.18
N CYS A 333 -2.96 -10.15 -14.78
CA CYS A 333 -3.78 -9.12 -15.41
C CYS A 333 -4.45 -9.64 -16.70
N GLN A 334 -5.36 -8.84 -17.24
CA GLN A 334 -6.19 -9.19 -18.41
C GLN A 334 -5.38 -9.67 -19.64
N HIS A 335 -4.12 -9.24 -19.79
CA HIS A 335 -3.29 -9.61 -20.94
C HIS A 335 -2.59 -10.96 -20.80
N ALA A 336 -2.50 -11.49 -19.57
CA ALA A 336 -1.97 -12.81 -19.24
C ALA A 336 -0.63 -13.18 -19.91
N TYR A 337 0.43 -12.41 -19.62
CA TYR A 337 1.77 -12.70 -20.16
C TYR A 337 2.36 -13.99 -19.55
N ASP A 338 3.02 -14.80 -20.39
CA ASP A 338 3.66 -16.03 -19.94
C ASP A 338 5.13 -15.82 -19.55
N PHE A 339 5.53 -16.36 -18.40
CA PHE A 339 6.86 -16.20 -17.81
C PHE A 339 7.47 -17.56 -17.47
N ASN A 340 8.36 -18.02 -18.34
CA ASN A 340 9.12 -19.26 -18.13
C ASN A 340 10.45 -18.94 -17.42
N ILE A 341 10.41 -18.95 -16.08
CA ILE A 341 11.57 -18.59 -15.24
C ILE A 341 12.46 -19.82 -14.98
N ASP A 342 13.71 -19.76 -15.44
CA ASP A 342 14.75 -20.73 -15.16
C ASP A 342 15.43 -20.43 -13.83
N LYS A 343 15.11 -21.25 -12.81
CA LYS A 343 15.64 -21.09 -11.46
C LYS A 343 17.16 -21.20 -11.40
N SER A 344 17.81 -21.88 -12.35
CA SER A 344 19.27 -22.05 -12.37
C SER A 344 20.03 -20.77 -12.70
N GLN A 345 19.35 -19.77 -13.29
CA GLN A 345 19.92 -18.46 -13.59
C GLN A 345 19.78 -17.45 -12.44
N LEU A 346 19.05 -17.79 -11.38
CA LEU A 346 18.86 -16.92 -10.22
C LEU A 346 20.06 -16.99 -9.28
N HIS A 347 20.38 -15.84 -8.69
CA HIS A 347 21.44 -15.76 -7.68
C HIS A 347 21.07 -16.57 -6.43
N ASN A 348 22.05 -17.27 -5.82
CA ASN A 348 21.79 -18.12 -4.65
C ASN A 348 21.13 -17.39 -3.47
N LYS A 349 21.47 -16.12 -3.24
CA LYS A 349 20.81 -15.30 -2.19
C LYS A 349 19.32 -15.05 -2.48
N VAL A 350 18.95 -14.90 -3.75
CA VAL A 350 17.55 -14.73 -4.16
C VAL A 350 16.76 -16.01 -3.88
N LEU A 351 17.37 -17.18 -4.11
CA LEU A 351 16.77 -18.48 -3.83
C LEU A 351 16.67 -18.83 -2.33
N GLN A 352 17.30 -18.05 -1.45
CA GLN A 352 17.17 -18.21 0.00
C GLN A 352 15.93 -17.50 0.57
N GLU A 353 15.31 -16.59 -0.18
CA GLU A 353 14.12 -15.85 0.23
C GLU A 353 12.86 -16.74 0.04
N PRO A 354 12.16 -17.15 1.11
CA PRO A 354 11.04 -18.08 1.00
C PRO A 354 9.89 -17.56 0.14
N GLU A 355 9.59 -16.27 0.22
CA GLU A 355 8.57 -15.59 -0.58
C GLU A 355 8.90 -15.63 -2.07
N VAL A 356 10.19 -15.54 -2.44
CA VAL A 356 10.63 -15.70 -3.83
C VAL A 356 10.34 -17.12 -4.32
N LEU A 357 10.65 -18.14 -3.52
CA LEU A 357 10.40 -19.53 -3.91
C LEU A 357 8.91 -19.81 -4.18
N ARG A 358 8.02 -19.25 -3.35
CA ARG A 358 6.56 -19.38 -3.52
C ARG A 358 6.06 -18.68 -4.79
N ARG A 359 6.60 -17.50 -5.11
CA ARG A 359 6.33 -16.83 -6.40
C ARG A 359 6.77 -17.67 -7.58
N LEU A 360 7.96 -18.28 -7.52
CA LEU A 360 8.47 -19.13 -8.59
C LEU A 360 7.68 -20.43 -8.75
N GLU A 361 7.19 -21.01 -7.66
CA GLU A 361 6.28 -22.17 -7.70
C GLU A 361 4.98 -21.83 -8.42
N TYR A 362 4.34 -20.72 -8.05
CA TYR A 362 3.14 -20.22 -8.73
C TYR A 362 3.37 -19.97 -10.23
N LEU A 363 4.48 -19.32 -10.60
CA LEU A 363 4.81 -19.03 -11.99
C LEU A 363 5.08 -20.29 -12.82
N SER A 364 5.54 -21.37 -12.19
CA SER A 364 5.78 -22.66 -12.88
C SER A 364 4.51 -23.45 -13.20
N GLY A 365 3.33 -22.97 -12.79
CA GLY A 365 2.06 -23.66 -13.05
C GLY A 365 1.85 -24.90 -12.17
N ASN A 366 2.63 -25.06 -11.11
CA ASN A 366 2.33 -26.05 -10.08
C ASN A 366 1.13 -25.54 -9.29
N ASP A 367 0.05 -26.32 -9.23
CA ASP A 367 -1.15 -25.99 -8.46
C ASP A 367 -0.79 -25.73 -6.99
N LEU A 368 -1.32 -24.63 -6.42
CA LEU A 368 -1.10 -24.19 -5.04
C LEU A 368 -2.13 -24.72 -4.04
#